data_AF-X1DVB1-F1
#
_entry.id   AF-X1DVB1-F1
#
_cell.length_a   1.000
_cell.length_b   1.000
_cell.length_c   1.000
_cell.angle_alpha   90.00
_cell.angle_beta   90.00
_cell.angle_gamma   90.00
#
_symmetry.space_group_name_H-M   'P 1'
#
loop_
_entity.id
_entity.type
_entity.pdbx_description
1 polymer ?
#
loop_
_entity_poly.entity_id
_entity_poly.type
_entity_poly.pdbx_seq_one_letter_code
_entity_poly.pdbx_strand_id
1 'polypeptide(L)'
;MDADALPATADGFEGVIAGLRNGANTLELRHKGRVVMHRLALENHPITGPMFSGPQQQPFMCTTTQGAVGRQPIVESATGPGFPVFDGAGNRIGYTRSCSIETFVTYWYRSTANQWRVLPTDGSTPADMQRITLADGREVDFIVRQERGSINRFLYSFAMLAPRGEDPSSPDLSLWNRRLQHWFQGGVAIGHSQGTLHSGAMNADILRTRQAIVHSSGNNTGTHYNLQVAAETAMMTKERFVERYGRPLYTYGLGGSGGAIQQYILQQNSPGILDAALPVQSYPDMVTQTIHVGDCELLEHYLDATDRTNPKW
;
A
#
# COMPACT_ATOMS: atom_id res chain seq x y z
N MET A 1 -25.04 -15.47 4.55
CA MET A 1 -24.93 -14.85 3.22
C MET A 1 -25.69 -15.78 2.29
N ASP A 2 -26.79 -15.31 1.70
CA ASP A 2 -27.52 -16.10 0.70
C ASP A 2 -26.70 -16.12 -0.60
N ALA A 3 -26.53 -17.31 -1.19
CA ALA A 3 -25.69 -17.50 -2.37
C ALA A 3 -26.22 -16.78 -3.62
N ASP A 4 -27.50 -16.38 -3.61
CA ASP A 4 -28.18 -15.68 -4.72
C ASP A 4 -27.75 -14.21 -4.89
N ALA A 5 -26.81 -13.71 -4.08
CA ALA A 5 -26.32 -12.33 -4.11
C ALA A 5 -24.82 -12.20 -4.50
N LEU A 6 -24.15 -13.30 -4.86
CA LEU A 6 -22.73 -13.24 -5.23
C LEU A 6 -22.56 -12.91 -6.72
N PRO A 7 -21.74 -11.91 -7.09
CA PRO A 7 -21.42 -11.66 -8.49
C PRO A 7 -20.72 -12.88 -9.11
N ALA A 8 -21.19 -13.27 -10.31
CA ALA A 8 -20.55 -14.28 -11.12
C ALA A 8 -19.31 -13.70 -11.83
N THR A 9 -18.26 -14.51 -11.91
CA THR A 9 -17.01 -14.24 -12.63
C THR A 9 -16.73 -15.39 -13.61
N ALA A 10 -15.63 -15.30 -14.35
CA ALA A 10 -15.24 -16.35 -15.29
C ALA A 10 -14.95 -17.70 -14.59
N ASP A 11 -14.55 -17.66 -13.32
CA ASP A 11 -14.08 -18.82 -12.55
C ASP A 11 -15.11 -19.31 -11.51
N GLY A 12 -16.23 -18.60 -11.32
CA GLY A 12 -17.25 -18.97 -10.34
C GLY A 12 -17.98 -17.77 -9.74
N PHE A 13 -18.36 -17.87 -8.46
CA PHE A 13 -18.96 -16.77 -7.71
C PHE A 13 -17.93 -16.18 -6.74
N GLU A 14 -17.89 -14.86 -6.63
CA GLU A 14 -16.98 -14.15 -5.74
C GLU A 14 -17.73 -13.32 -4.69
N GLY A 15 -17.18 -13.24 -3.48
CA GLY A 15 -17.74 -12.44 -2.40
C GLY A 15 -16.78 -12.28 -1.24
N VAL A 16 -16.96 -11.19 -0.48
CA VAL A 16 -16.16 -10.90 0.72
C VAL A 16 -16.87 -11.47 1.93
N ILE A 17 -16.14 -12.25 2.74
CA ILE A 17 -16.67 -12.83 3.97
C ILE A 17 -16.31 -11.90 5.13
N ALA A 18 -17.31 -11.31 5.76
CA ALA A 18 -17.13 -10.44 6.92
C ALA A 18 -17.40 -11.20 8.24
N GLY A 19 -16.94 -10.62 9.35
CA GLY A 19 -17.25 -11.10 10.71
C GLY A 19 -16.41 -12.31 11.17
N LEU A 20 -15.29 -12.61 10.50
CA LEU A 20 -14.33 -13.60 10.99
C LEU A 20 -13.71 -13.14 12.30
N ARG A 21 -13.61 -14.05 13.28
CA ARG A 21 -12.92 -13.79 14.55
C ARG A 21 -11.42 -13.98 14.36
N ASN A 22 -10.57 -13.27 15.08
CA ASN A 22 -9.13 -13.58 15.06
C ASN A 22 -8.88 -15.03 15.50
N GLY A 23 -7.96 -15.71 14.83
CA GLY A 23 -7.66 -17.14 14.99
C GLY A 23 -8.55 -18.03 14.14
N ALA A 24 -8.84 -19.23 14.65
CA ALA A 24 -9.54 -20.27 13.91
C ALA A 24 -11.01 -19.94 13.61
N ASN A 25 -11.39 -20.12 12.35
CA ASN A 25 -12.76 -20.06 11.85
C ASN A 25 -13.04 -21.29 10.98
N THR A 26 -14.33 -21.60 10.77
CA THR A 26 -14.76 -22.62 9.82
C THR A 26 -15.77 -22.00 8.87
N LEU A 27 -15.42 -21.98 7.58
CA LEU A 27 -16.32 -21.58 6.51
C LEU A 27 -17.07 -22.82 6.01
N GLU A 28 -18.40 -22.77 6.04
CA GLU A 28 -19.25 -23.85 5.55
C GLU A 28 -20.07 -23.39 4.35
N LEU A 29 -20.00 -24.14 3.25
CA LEU A 29 -20.94 -23.99 2.15
C LEU A 29 -22.16 -24.87 2.44
N ARG A 30 -23.36 -24.28 2.52
CA ARG A 30 -24.60 -25.00 2.84
C ARG A 30 -25.61 -24.92 1.71
N HIS A 31 -26.11 -26.07 1.25
CA HIS A 31 -27.23 -26.12 0.32
C HIS A 31 -28.56 -26.02 1.09
N LYS A 32 -29.39 -25.03 0.73
CA LYS A 32 -30.68 -24.72 1.37
C LYS A 32 -30.59 -24.57 2.90
N GLY A 33 -29.46 -24.08 3.41
CA GLY A 33 -29.20 -23.87 4.84
C GLY A 33 -29.07 -25.15 5.70
N ARG A 34 -29.37 -26.33 5.16
CA ARG A 34 -29.52 -27.57 5.93
C ARG A 34 -28.36 -28.54 5.76
N VAL A 35 -27.85 -28.68 4.54
CA VAL A 35 -26.81 -29.66 4.22
C VAL A 35 -25.49 -28.94 4.02
N VAL A 36 -24.49 -29.28 4.83
CA VAL A 36 -23.11 -28.81 4.63
C VAL A 36 -22.51 -29.55 3.45
N MET A 37 -22.25 -28.83 2.37
CA MET A 37 -21.67 -29.34 1.13
C MET A 37 -20.15 -29.35 1.20
N HIS A 38 -19.56 -28.35 1.85
CA HIS A 38 -18.13 -28.21 1.99
C HIS A 38 -17.77 -27.47 3.28
N ARG A 39 -16.57 -27.72 3.79
CA ARG A 39 -15.99 -27.05 4.95
C ARG A 39 -14.56 -26.66 4.66
N LEU A 40 -14.20 -25.43 5.00
CA LEU A 40 -12.84 -24.92 4.92
C LEU A 40 -12.45 -24.36 6.28
N ALA A 41 -11.33 -24.83 6.82
CA ALA A 41 -10.71 -24.23 7.99
C ALA A 41 -9.99 -22.95 7.54
N LEU A 42 -10.21 -21.85 8.27
CA LEU A 42 -9.61 -20.56 8.02
C LEU A 42 -8.92 -20.06 9.29
N GLU A 43 -7.79 -19.38 9.13
CA GLU A 43 -7.16 -18.63 10.21
C GLU A 43 -7.17 -17.15 9.85
N ASN A 44 -7.82 -16.35 10.69
CA ASN A 44 -7.89 -14.91 10.51
C ASN A 44 -6.90 -14.22 11.44
N HIS A 45 -6.33 -13.12 11.01
CA HIS A 45 -5.35 -12.35 11.77
C HIS A 45 -5.83 -10.90 11.96
N PRO A 46 -5.42 -10.23 13.05
CA PRO A 46 -5.73 -8.82 13.21
C PRO A 46 -5.13 -7.99 12.07
N ILE A 47 -5.75 -6.85 11.72
CA ILE A 47 -5.20 -5.92 10.73
C ILE A 47 -3.80 -5.41 11.08
N THR A 48 -3.43 -5.48 12.36
CA THR A 48 -2.10 -5.14 12.87
C THR A 48 -1.07 -6.25 12.71
N GLY A 49 -1.45 -7.43 12.22
CA GLY A 49 -0.57 -8.60 12.21
C GLY A 49 -0.01 -8.93 13.60
N PRO A 50 1.15 -9.61 13.69
CA PRO A 50 1.79 -10.34 12.60
C PRO A 50 0.99 -11.60 12.21
N MET A 51 1.22 -12.09 10.99
CA MET A 51 0.71 -13.38 10.48
C MET A 51 1.81 -14.44 10.50
N PHE A 52 2.98 -14.11 9.97
CA PHE A 52 4.16 -14.96 9.87
C PHE A 52 5.49 -14.22 10.07
N SER A 53 5.50 -12.88 10.11
CA SER A 53 6.71 -12.07 10.21
C SER A 53 7.38 -12.10 11.59
N GLY A 54 6.74 -12.74 12.57
CA GLY A 54 7.23 -12.89 13.94
C GLY A 54 6.96 -11.66 14.82
N PRO A 55 7.58 -11.58 16.01
CA PRO A 55 7.35 -10.50 16.94
C PRO A 55 7.69 -9.14 16.35
N GLN A 56 6.78 -8.22 16.60
CA GLN A 56 6.86 -6.85 16.13
C GLN A 56 7.94 -6.04 16.88
N GLN A 57 8.87 -5.41 16.15
CA GLN A 57 9.99 -4.61 16.69
C GLN A 57 9.52 -3.46 17.61
N GLN A 58 10.26 -3.22 18.71
CA GLN A 58 10.05 -2.14 19.68
C GLN A 58 11.40 -1.56 20.13
N PRO A 59 11.48 -0.26 20.52
CA PRO A 59 10.43 0.77 20.42
C PRO A 59 10.12 1.11 18.96
N PHE A 60 8.95 1.68 18.68
CA PHE A 60 8.52 2.00 17.32
C PHE A 60 7.93 3.41 17.23
N MET A 61 8.42 4.22 16.29
CA MET A 61 8.02 5.62 16.11
C MET A 61 6.86 5.73 15.13
N CYS A 62 5.74 6.29 15.59
CA CYS A 62 4.61 6.60 14.70
C CYS A 62 4.88 7.90 13.94
N THR A 63 4.55 7.91 12.65
CA THR A 63 4.75 9.03 11.73
C THR A 63 3.42 9.51 11.13
N THR A 64 2.29 9.04 11.67
CA THR A 64 0.92 9.33 11.19
C THR A 64 0.56 10.81 11.18
N THR A 65 1.21 11.64 11.99
CA THR A 65 0.97 13.09 12.05
C THR A 65 1.76 13.87 10.99
N GLN A 66 2.60 13.19 10.21
CA GLN A 66 3.47 13.79 9.21
C GLN A 66 2.94 13.56 7.79
N GLY A 67 3.49 14.33 6.84
CA GLY A 67 3.28 14.13 5.41
C GLY A 67 1.81 14.12 5.00
N ALA A 68 1.42 13.13 4.20
CA ALA A 68 0.08 13.03 3.63
C ALA A 68 -0.97 12.43 4.58
N VAL A 69 -0.68 12.16 5.86
CA VAL A 69 -1.65 11.53 6.77
C VAL A 69 -2.27 12.53 7.74
N GLY A 70 -1.46 13.22 8.55
CA GLY A 70 -1.93 14.28 9.44
C GLY A 70 -2.96 13.83 10.49
N ARG A 71 -2.85 12.60 11.02
CA ARG A 71 -3.76 12.06 12.04
C ARG A 71 -3.00 11.51 13.24
N GLN A 72 -3.55 11.68 14.44
CA GLN A 72 -3.05 11.00 15.63
C GLN A 72 -3.40 9.50 15.56
N PRO A 73 -2.50 8.62 16.03
CA PRO A 73 -2.81 7.20 16.09
C PRO A 73 -3.85 6.90 17.17
N ILE A 74 -4.45 5.71 17.10
CA ILE A 74 -5.44 5.23 18.06
C ILE A 74 -4.75 4.98 19.41
N VAL A 75 -5.35 5.48 20.49
CA VAL A 75 -4.89 5.22 21.87
C VAL A 75 -5.17 3.78 22.24
N GLU A 76 -4.13 3.04 22.64
CA GLU A 76 -4.25 1.63 23.04
C GLU A 76 -4.06 1.43 24.54
N SER A 77 -3.36 2.35 25.21
CA SER A 77 -3.10 2.28 26.64
C SER A 77 -2.99 3.68 27.26
N ALA A 78 -3.48 3.84 28.48
CA ALA A 78 -3.29 5.05 29.27
C ALA A 78 -1.84 5.20 29.79
N THR A 79 -1.11 4.08 29.89
CA THR A 79 0.26 4.03 30.42
C THR A 79 1.23 3.42 29.40
N GLY A 80 2.51 3.80 29.50
CA GLY A 80 3.55 3.25 28.63
C GLY A 80 3.85 1.76 28.92
N PRO A 81 4.65 1.10 28.07
CA PRO A 81 5.41 1.69 26.96
C PRO A 81 4.64 1.73 25.63
N GLY A 82 5.04 2.66 24.77
CA GLY A 82 4.51 2.90 23.42
C GLY A 82 4.88 4.30 22.94
N PHE A 83 4.50 4.63 21.71
CA PHE A 83 4.58 6.00 21.19
C PHE A 83 3.47 6.87 21.82
N PRO A 84 3.78 8.08 22.30
CA PRO A 84 2.79 8.95 22.93
C PRO A 84 1.78 9.49 21.91
N VAL A 85 0.51 9.49 22.30
CA VAL A 85 -0.61 10.02 21.50
C VAL A 85 -1.12 11.30 22.13
N PHE A 86 -1.45 12.30 21.33
CA PHE A 86 -1.85 13.63 21.80
C PHE A 86 -3.24 14.03 21.28
N ASP A 87 -3.94 14.88 22.04
CA ASP A 87 -5.16 15.55 21.59
C ASP A 87 -4.86 16.79 20.73
N GLY A 88 -5.91 17.50 20.29
CA GLY A 88 -5.78 18.73 19.50
C GLY A 88 -5.19 19.92 20.26
N ALA A 89 -5.14 19.88 21.60
CA ALA A 89 -4.51 20.89 22.44
C ALA A 89 -3.03 20.54 22.77
N GLY A 90 -2.54 19.39 22.32
CA GLY A 90 -1.18 18.91 22.58
C GLY A 90 -1.01 18.19 23.92
N ASN A 91 -2.10 17.85 24.63
CA ASN A 91 -2.02 17.04 25.84
C ASN A 91 -1.85 15.57 25.47
N ARG A 92 -0.97 14.86 26.17
CA ARG A 92 -0.83 13.41 26.00
C ARG A 92 -2.06 12.70 26.55
N ILE A 93 -2.75 11.94 25.70
CA ILE A 93 -3.97 11.18 26.03
C ILE A 93 -3.74 9.67 26.14
N GLY A 94 -2.54 9.19 25.81
CA GLY A 94 -2.15 7.80 26.02
C GLY A 94 -0.96 7.39 25.16
N TYR A 95 -0.89 6.10 24.88
CA TYR A 95 0.20 5.45 24.15
C TYR A 95 -0.34 4.44 23.15
N THR A 96 0.45 4.17 22.11
CA THR A 96 0.18 3.13 21.09
C THR A 96 1.45 2.35 20.78
N ARG A 97 1.33 1.06 20.47
CA ARG A 97 2.43 0.21 19.98
C ARG A 97 2.26 -0.22 18.53
N SER A 98 1.03 -0.16 18.00
CA SER A 98 0.74 -0.50 16.61
C SER A 98 0.86 0.69 15.66
N CYS A 99 0.78 1.92 16.18
CA CYS A 99 0.65 3.14 15.39
C CYS A 99 -0.57 3.14 14.44
N SER A 100 -1.62 2.40 14.81
CA SER A 100 -2.80 2.28 13.96
C SER A 100 -3.58 3.57 13.85
N ILE A 101 -4.21 3.81 12.70
CA ILE A 101 -5.12 4.93 12.44
C ILE A 101 -6.40 4.42 11.79
N GLU A 102 -7.48 5.16 12.02
CA GLU A 102 -8.71 4.95 11.27
C GLU A 102 -8.50 5.23 9.79
N THR A 103 -9.08 4.36 8.96
CA THR A 103 -9.04 4.51 7.51
C THR A 103 -9.84 5.74 7.11
N PHE A 104 -9.31 6.52 6.17
CA PHE A 104 -9.98 7.70 5.64
C PHE A 104 -9.72 7.87 4.15
N VAL A 105 -10.66 8.57 3.51
CA VAL A 105 -10.65 8.81 2.07
C VAL A 105 -10.47 10.29 1.82
N THR A 106 -9.71 10.63 0.77
CA THR A 106 -9.65 11.97 0.23
C THR A 106 -9.76 11.90 -1.27
N TYR A 107 -10.59 12.77 -1.83
CA TYR A 107 -10.70 12.92 -3.27
C TYR A 107 -9.76 14.01 -3.73
N TRP A 108 -9.01 13.70 -4.78
CA TRP A 108 -8.09 14.61 -5.45
C TRP A 108 -8.57 14.83 -6.87
N TYR A 109 -8.38 16.03 -7.40
CA TYR A 109 -8.49 16.27 -8.83
C TYR A 109 -7.14 16.71 -9.39
N ARG A 110 -6.93 16.42 -10.67
CA ARG A 110 -5.77 16.93 -11.41
C ARG A 110 -6.08 18.31 -11.97
N SER A 111 -5.32 19.34 -11.58
CA SER A 111 -5.49 20.68 -12.15
C SER A 111 -4.85 20.80 -13.52
N THR A 112 -5.30 21.74 -14.36
CA THR A 112 -4.71 22.05 -15.68
C THR A 112 -3.23 22.42 -15.60
N ALA A 113 -2.76 22.91 -14.45
CA ALA A 113 -1.35 23.15 -14.13
C ALA A 113 -0.57 21.88 -13.73
N ASN A 114 -1.14 20.69 -13.93
CA ASN A 114 -0.52 19.42 -13.56
C ASN A 114 -0.16 19.35 -12.07
N GLN A 115 -1.10 19.71 -11.19
CA GLN A 115 -0.99 19.55 -9.74
C GLN A 115 -2.13 18.69 -9.19
N TRP A 116 -1.86 17.93 -8.11
CA TRP A 116 -2.92 17.30 -7.33
C TRP A 116 -3.50 18.32 -6.36
N ARG A 117 -4.82 18.49 -6.37
CA ARG A 117 -5.55 19.39 -5.49
C ARG A 117 -6.70 18.64 -4.84
N VAL A 118 -7.01 18.97 -3.59
CA VAL A 118 -8.14 18.35 -2.89
C VAL A 118 -9.43 18.78 -3.59
N LEU A 119 -10.29 17.81 -3.89
CA LEU A 119 -11.60 18.07 -4.46
C LEU A 119 -12.49 18.73 -3.40
N PRO A 120 -13.16 19.87 -3.70
CA PRO A 120 -14.09 20.50 -2.78
C PRO A 120 -15.22 19.57 -2.35
N THR A 121 -15.57 19.58 -1.06
CA THR A 121 -16.63 18.75 -0.48
C THR A 121 -18.02 19.37 -0.59
N ASP A 122 -18.10 20.64 -1.00
CA ASP A 122 -19.34 21.40 -1.21
C ASP A 122 -20.05 21.07 -2.54
N GLY A 123 -19.48 20.16 -3.33
CA GLY A 123 -20.00 19.76 -4.64
C GLY A 123 -19.65 20.73 -5.78
N SER A 124 -18.91 21.81 -5.53
CA SER A 124 -18.47 22.76 -6.56
C SER A 124 -17.45 22.13 -7.52
N THR A 125 -17.58 22.42 -8.82
CA THR A 125 -16.67 21.92 -9.85
C THR A 125 -15.51 22.91 -10.03
N PRO A 126 -14.26 22.52 -9.72
CA PRO A 126 -13.13 23.42 -9.91
C PRO A 126 -12.95 23.76 -11.39
N ALA A 127 -12.86 25.06 -11.71
CA ALA A 127 -12.71 25.53 -13.08
C ALA A 127 -11.39 25.09 -13.74
N ASP A 128 -10.37 24.79 -12.94
CA ASP A 128 -9.06 24.30 -13.38
C ASP A 128 -8.97 22.77 -13.39
N MET A 129 -10.07 22.03 -13.25
CA MET A 129 -10.05 20.57 -13.27
C MET A 129 -9.82 20.00 -14.68
N GLN A 130 -8.85 19.10 -14.81
CA GLN A 130 -8.64 18.36 -16.06
C GLN A 130 -9.72 17.31 -16.28
N ARG A 131 -10.03 17.07 -17.56
CA ARG A 131 -10.73 15.88 -18.03
C ARG A 131 -9.76 14.99 -18.80
N ILE A 132 -9.98 13.68 -18.76
CA ILE A 132 -9.20 12.70 -19.50
C ILE A 132 -10.09 11.92 -20.45
N THR A 133 -9.56 11.62 -21.63
CA THR A 133 -10.19 10.70 -22.58
C THR A 133 -9.68 9.30 -22.30
N LEU A 134 -10.61 8.38 -22.00
CA LEU A 134 -10.32 6.98 -21.75
C LEU A 134 -10.05 6.24 -23.07
N ALA A 135 -9.44 5.05 -22.99
CA ALA A 135 -9.17 4.21 -24.16
C ALA A 135 -10.46 3.78 -24.92
N ASP A 136 -11.62 3.81 -24.26
CA ASP A 136 -12.93 3.54 -24.84
C ASP A 136 -13.61 4.81 -25.42
N GLY A 137 -12.90 5.94 -25.45
CA GLY A 137 -13.37 7.22 -26.00
C GLY A 137 -14.21 8.08 -25.05
N ARG A 138 -14.60 7.56 -23.87
CA ARG A 138 -15.34 8.36 -22.88
C ARG A 138 -14.46 9.45 -22.29
N GLU A 139 -15.02 10.63 -22.11
CA GLU A 139 -14.38 11.71 -21.36
C GLU A 139 -14.87 11.75 -19.91
N VAL A 140 -13.95 11.70 -18.97
CA VAL A 140 -14.27 11.72 -17.53
C VAL A 140 -13.43 12.79 -16.82
N ASP A 141 -13.94 13.27 -15.68
CA ASP A 141 -13.16 14.15 -14.81
C ASP A 141 -11.94 13.40 -14.25
N PHE A 142 -10.78 14.05 -14.20
CA PHE A 142 -9.58 13.42 -13.64
C PHE A 142 -9.59 13.52 -12.11
N ILE A 143 -10.52 12.78 -11.50
CA ILE A 143 -10.69 12.64 -10.07
C ILE A 143 -10.12 11.29 -9.62
N VAL A 144 -9.37 11.34 -8.52
CA VAL A 144 -8.76 10.18 -7.88
C VAL A 144 -9.26 10.07 -6.45
N ARG A 145 -9.81 8.93 -6.10
CA ARG A 145 -10.03 8.52 -4.71
C ARG A 145 -8.70 8.03 -4.14
N GLN A 146 -8.28 8.60 -3.02
CA GLN A 146 -7.15 8.10 -2.24
C GLN A 146 -7.63 7.63 -0.86
N GLU A 147 -7.59 6.33 -0.62
CA GLU A 147 -7.84 5.72 0.69
C GLU A 147 -6.53 5.49 1.42
N ARG A 148 -6.45 5.90 2.69
CA ARG A 148 -5.25 5.76 3.54
C ARG A 148 -5.63 5.23 4.90
N GLY A 149 -4.74 4.46 5.49
CA GLY A 149 -4.89 3.93 6.84
C GLY A 149 -3.60 3.25 7.29
N SER A 150 -3.72 2.36 8.26
CA SER A 150 -2.61 1.52 8.73
C SER A 150 -2.90 0.04 8.51
N ILE A 151 -1.88 -0.72 8.13
CA ILE A 151 -1.94 -2.18 8.03
C ILE A 151 -0.61 -2.78 8.49
N ASN A 152 -0.67 -3.89 9.23
CA ASN A 152 0.41 -4.43 10.07
C ASN A 152 0.81 -3.41 11.17
N ARG A 153 1.54 -2.37 10.78
CA ARG A 153 1.90 -1.20 11.59
C ARG A 153 2.33 -0.02 10.73
N PHE A 154 2.24 -0.19 9.41
CA PHE A 154 2.70 0.72 8.39
C PHE A 154 1.52 1.45 7.80
N LEU A 155 1.79 2.63 7.24
CA LEU A 155 0.79 3.38 6.51
C LEU A 155 0.55 2.70 5.16
N TYR A 156 -0.69 2.70 4.68
CA TYR A 156 -1.02 2.32 3.30
C TYR A 156 -1.71 3.47 2.56
N SER A 157 -1.64 3.41 1.22
CA SER A 157 -2.33 4.31 0.30
C SER A 157 -2.83 3.51 -0.89
N PHE A 158 -4.14 3.62 -1.16
CA PHE A 158 -4.78 3.12 -2.37
C PHE A 158 -5.25 4.29 -3.20
N ALA A 159 -4.85 4.36 -4.47
CA ALA A 159 -5.24 5.41 -5.39
C ALA A 159 -5.87 4.82 -6.64
N MET A 160 -7.04 5.33 -7.04
CA MET A 160 -7.72 4.94 -8.27
C MET A 160 -8.64 6.05 -8.77
N LEU A 161 -8.95 6.05 -10.07
CA LEU A 161 -9.97 6.95 -10.62
C LEU A 161 -11.32 6.70 -9.95
N ALA A 162 -12.06 7.76 -9.71
CA ALA A 162 -13.40 7.69 -9.12
C ALA A 162 -14.34 8.67 -9.83
N PRO A 163 -15.60 8.28 -10.09
CA PRO A 163 -16.58 9.22 -10.62
C PRO A 163 -16.94 10.26 -9.56
N ARG A 164 -17.32 11.45 -10.03
CA ARG A 164 -17.70 12.55 -9.16
C ARG A 164 -18.94 12.16 -8.34
N GLY A 165 -18.88 12.40 -7.03
CA GLY A 165 -20.01 12.16 -6.13
C GLY A 165 -20.26 10.69 -5.79
N GLU A 166 -19.32 9.78 -6.05
CA GLU A 166 -19.42 8.41 -5.54
C GLU A 166 -19.55 8.37 -4.01
N ASP A 167 -20.18 7.32 -3.49
CA ASP A 167 -20.26 7.10 -2.05
C ASP A 167 -18.92 6.56 -1.52
N PRO A 168 -18.26 7.26 -0.59
CA PRO A 168 -17.05 6.74 0.03
C PRO A 168 -17.22 5.38 0.69
N SER A 169 -18.42 5.05 1.17
CA SER A 169 -18.74 3.79 1.86
C SER A 169 -18.93 2.61 0.89
N SER A 170 -19.40 2.89 -0.33
CA SER A 170 -19.64 1.93 -1.41
C SER A 170 -18.99 2.44 -2.71
N PRO A 171 -17.68 2.21 -2.91
CA PRO A 171 -16.93 2.79 -4.03
C PRO A 171 -17.50 2.39 -5.39
N ASP A 172 -17.56 3.33 -6.33
CA ASP A 172 -17.94 3.10 -7.71
C ASP A 172 -16.70 2.66 -8.52
N LEU A 173 -16.70 1.39 -8.90
CA LEU A 173 -15.58 0.75 -9.59
C LEU A 173 -15.64 0.87 -11.12
N SER A 174 -16.63 1.59 -11.68
CA SER A 174 -16.87 1.67 -13.13
C SER A 174 -15.70 2.25 -13.92
N LEU A 175 -14.85 3.07 -13.28
CA LEU A 175 -13.65 3.65 -13.87
C LEU A 175 -12.41 2.78 -13.71
N TRP A 176 -12.44 1.71 -12.92
CA TRP A 176 -11.31 0.79 -12.76
C TRP A 176 -11.30 -0.28 -13.86
N ASN A 177 -10.14 -0.58 -14.42
CA ASN A 177 -9.95 -1.65 -15.43
C ASN A 177 -9.51 -2.98 -14.81
N ARG A 178 -9.65 -3.13 -13.49
CA ARG A 178 -9.24 -4.30 -12.70
C ARG A 178 -7.74 -4.59 -12.67
N ARG A 179 -6.88 -3.71 -13.18
CA ARG A 179 -5.42 -3.87 -13.05
C ARG A 179 -4.92 -3.14 -11.82
N LEU A 180 -4.00 -3.78 -11.11
CA LEU A 180 -3.44 -3.25 -9.88
C LEU A 180 -1.91 -3.16 -9.98
N GLN A 181 -1.37 -1.99 -9.65
CA GLN A 181 0.06 -1.80 -9.45
C GLN A 181 0.37 -1.77 -7.94
N HIS A 182 1.36 -2.53 -7.52
CA HIS A 182 1.97 -2.38 -6.19
C HIS A 182 3.23 -1.52 -6.30
N TRP A 183 3.20 -0.34 -5.72
CA TRP A 183 4.32 0.61 -5.73
C TRP A 183 5.27 0.32 -4.57
N PHE A 184 6.49 -0.09 -4.89
CA PHE A 184 7.58 -0.35 -3.97
C PHE A 184 8.58 0.80 -3.96
N GLN A 185 9.28 0.98 -2.83
CA GLN A 185 10.32 1.99 -2.67
C GLN A 185 11.64 1.36 -2.21
N GLY A 186 12.74 2.02 -2.60
CA GLY A 186 14.12 1.60 -2.33
C GLY A 186 14.72 2.23 -1.08
N GLY A 187 16.02 2.00 -0.89
CA GLY A 187 16.78 2.41 0.31
C GLY A 187 17.09 1.24 1.23
N VAL A 188 17.79 1.52 2.33
CA VAL A 188 18.11 0.54 3.38
C VAL A 188 18.00 1.25 4.71
N ALA A 189 17.21 0.71 5.63
CA ALA A 189 17.09 1.23 6.99
C ALA A 189 16.93 0.12 8.02
N ILE A 190 17.24 0.45 9.28
CA ILE A 190 17.22 -0.47 10.41
C ILE A 190 15.82 -0.72 10.99
N GLY A 191 14.80 0.02 10.54
CA GLY A 191 13.45 -0.05 11.08
C GLY A 191 13.16 0.97 12.18
N HIS A 192 12.35 0.56 13.17
CA HIS A 192 11.90 1.39 14.31
C HIS A 192 11.04 2.62 13.98
N SER A 193 10.59 2.80 12.75
CA SER A 193 9.60 3.81 12.40
C SER A 193 8.55 3.27 11.46
N GLN A 194 7.37 3.89 11.51
CA GLN A 194 6.25 3.58 10.63
C GLN A 194 6.49 4.02 9.17
N GLY A 195 7.48 4.86 8.90
CA GLY A 195 7.77 5.39 7.56
C GLY A 195 6.68 6.34 7.04
N THR A 196 6.84 6.84 5.82
CA THR A 196 5.90 7.81 5.24
C THR A 196 5.37 7.34 3.89
N LEU A 197 4.19 7.83 3.51
CA LEU A 197 3.61 7.54 2.20
C LEU A 197 4.33 8.34 1.11
N HIS A 198 4.76 7.65 0.06
CA HIS A 198 5.47 8.26 -1.07
C HIS A 198 4.50 8.82 -2.12
N SER A 199 4.81 10.00 -2.68
CA SER A 199 3.98 10.67 -3.70
C SER A 199 3.88 9.91 -5.02
N GLY A 200 4.85 9.03 -5.31
CA GLY A 200 4.82 8.12 -6.46
C GLY A 200 3.59 7.19 -6.48
N ALA A 201 2.97 6.93 -5.34
CA ALA A 201 1.71 6.20 -5.24
C ALA A 201 0.47 6.99 -5.75
N MET A 202 0.67 8.22 -6.22
CA MET A 202 -0.32 9.09 -6.88
C MET A 202 0.12 9.42 -8.32
N ASN A 203 0.75 8.47 -9.03
CA ASN A 203 1.24 8.69 -10.39
C ASN A 203 0.09 8.89 -11.40
N ALA A 204 -0.01 10.09 -11.96
CA ALA A 204 -1.09 10.47 -12.89
C ALA A 204 -1.07 9.67 -14.22
N ASP A 205 0.08 9.24 -14.69
CA ASP A 205 0.20 8.52 -15.97
C ASP A 205 -0.28 7.07 -15.86
N ILE A 206 -0.15 6.48 -14.68
CA ILE A 206 -0.74 5.17 -14.40
C ILE A 206 -2.25 5.33 -14.11
N LEU A 207 -2.64 6.27 -13.26
CA LEU A 207 -4.04 6.45 -12.87
C LEU A 207 -4.94 6.80 -14.05
N ARG A 208 -4.49 7.63 -15.01
CA ARG A 208 -5.28 7.95 -16.22
C ARG A 208 -5.61 6.72 -17.08
N THR A 209 -4.83 5.64 -16.95
CA THR A 209 -5.06 4.38 -17.68
C THR A 209 -6.06 3.46 -16.99
N ARG A 210 -6.79 3.96 -15.98
CA ARG A 210 -7.81 3.22 -15.21
C ARG A 210 -7.27 2.13 -14.30
N GLN A 211 -5.96 2.11 -14.06
CA GLN A 211 -5.32 1.19 -13.12
C GLN A 211 -5.40 1.76 -11.70
N ALA A 212 -5.44 0.87 -10.71
CA ALA A 212 -5.27 1.26 -9.30
C ALA A 212 -3.81 1.14 -8.89
N ILE A 213 -3.39 1.93 -7.91
CA ILE A 213 -2.05 1.86 -7.29
C ILE A 213 -2.24 1.60 -5.81
N VAL A 214 -1.57 0.57 -5.27
CA VAL A 214 -1.44 0.31 -3.83
C VAL A 214 0.00 0.57 -3.41
N HIS A 215 0.17 1.10 -2.20
CA HIS A 215 1.48 1.34 -1.59
C HIS A 215 1.38 1.17 -0.08
N SER A 216 2.45 0.70 0.54
CA SER A 216 2.65 0.76 1.99
C SER A 216 4.04 1.29 2.31
N SER A 217 4.15 2.06 3.39
CA SER A 217 5.45 2.47 3.94
C SER A 217 6.28 1.29 4.47
N GLY A 218 5.65 0.13 4.75
CA GLY A 218 6.36 -1.13 5.04
C GLY A 218 6.83 -1.87 3.77
N ASN A 219 6.49 -1.35 2.59
CA ASN A 219 7.05 -1.77 1.31
C ASN A 219 8.06 -0.74 0.76
N ASN A 220 8.68 -0.01 1.68
CA ASN A 220 9.79 0.90 1.44
C ASN A 220 11.00 0.39 2.23
N THR A 221 12.04 -0.09 1.52
CA THR A 221 13.23 -0.61 2.18
C THR A 221 14.06 0.47 2.90
N GLY A 222 13.84 1.74 2.58
CA GLY A 222 14.33 2.89 3.34
C GLY A 222 13.58 3.16 4.65
N THR A 223 12.50 2.42 4.96
CA THR A 223 11.85 2.41 6.28
C THR A 223 12.39 1.28 7.16
N HIS A 224 12.54 0.09 6.59
CA HIS A 224 13.19 -1.08 7.22
C HIS A 224 13.70 -2.03 6.14
N TYR A 225 14.67 -2.89 6.47
CA TYR A 225 15.20 -3.88 5.54
C TYR A 225 14.81 -5.34 5.85
N ASN A 226 13.81 -5.56 6.71
CA ASN A 226 13.26 -6.89 6.96
C ASN A 226 12.28 -7.32 5.85
N LEU A 227 12.73 -8.22 4.97
CA LEU A 227 11.95 -8.67 3.80
C LEU A 227 10.81 -9.64 4.15
N GLN A 228 10.85 -10.30 5.31
CA GLN A 228 9.72 -11.10 5.80
C GLN A 228 8.55 -10.19 6.21
N VAL A 229 8.87 -9.11 6.94
CA VAL A 229 7.88 -8.06 7.29
C VAL A 229 7.35 -7.37 6.03
N ALA A 230 8.21 -7.13 5.03
CA ALA A 230 7.80 -6.55 3.76
C ALA A 230 6.82 -7.47 3.00
N ALA A 231 7.08 -8.78 2.95
CA ALA A 231 6.20 -9.75 2.31
C ALA A 231 4.83 -9.83 2.98
N GLU A 232 4.80 -9.92 4.32
CA GLU A 232 3.56 -9.90 5.09
C GLU A 232 2.78 -8.60 4.85
N THR A 233 3.45 -7.46 4.90
CA THR A 233 2.84 -6.15 4.67
C THR A 233 2.28 -6.05 3.25
N ALA A 234 3.00 -6.53 2.24
CA ALA A 234 2.54 -6.50 0.86
C ALA A 234 1.29 -7.37 0.65
N MET A 235 1.31 -8.59 1.21
CA MET A 235 0.18 -9.51 1.17
C MET A 235 -1.05 -8.90 1.84
N MET A 236 -0.90 -8.39 3.07
CA MET A 236 -2.00 -7.76 3.81
C MET A 236 -2.53 -6.51 3.07
N THR A 237 -1.64 -5.70 2.49
CA THR A 237 -2.00 -4.50 1.71
C THR A 237 -2.84 -4.87 0.47
N LYS A 238 -2.43 -5.92 -0.26
CA LYS A 238 -3.18 -6.45 -1.41
C LYS A 238 -4.53 -7.02 -0.97
N GLU A 239 -4.56 -7.83 0.09
CA GLU A 239 -5.80 -8.42 0.61
C GLU A 239 -6.80 -7.33 1.01
N ARG A 240 -6.35 -6.31 1.74
CA ARG A 240 -7.20 -5.18 2.12
C ARG A 240 -7.78 -4.43 0.92
N PHE A 241 -7.00 -4.28 -0.16
CA PHE A 241 -7.50 -3.72 -1.40
C PHE A 241 -8.57 -4.64 -2.04
N VAL A 242 -8.33 -5.95 -2.07
CA VAL A 242 -9.27 -6.95 -2.62
C VAL A 242 -10.58 -6.99 -1.84
N GLU A 243 -10.54 -6.97 -0.51
CA GLU A 243 -11.73 -6.89 0.35
C GLU A 243 -12.56 -5.62 0.09
N ARG A 244 -11.89 -4.52 -0.25
CA ARG A 244 -12.52 -3.21 -0.41
C ARG A 244 -13.05 -2.94 -1.81
N TYR A 245 -12.30 -3.34 -2.84
CA TYR A 245 -12.52 -2.97 -4.24
C TYR A 245 -12.71 -4.19 -5.16
N GLY A 246 -12.50 -5.41 -4.66
CA GLY A 246 -12.61 -6.64 -5.44
C GLY A 246 -11.29 -7.11 -6.06
N ARG A 247 -11.31 -8.33 -6.59
CA ARG A 247 -10.11 -9.01 -7.08
C ARG A 247 -9.58 -8.39 -8.38
N PRO A 248 -8.28 -8.02 -8.46
CA PRO A 248 -7.69 -7.55 -9.71
C PRO A 248 -7.57 -8.70 -10.74
N LEU A 249 -7.49 -8.36 -12.02
CA LEU A 249 -7.11 -9.29 -13.10
C LEU A 249 -5.66 -9.73 -12.93
N TYR A 250 -4.79 -8.81 -12.55
CA TYR A 250 -3.42 -9.07 -12.15
C TYR A 250 -2.88 -7.90 -11.32
N THR A 251 -1.88 -8.21 -10.51
CA THR A 251 -1.10 -7.29 -9.68
C THR A 251 0.34 -7.31 -10.15
N TYR A 252 0.90 -6.17 -10.55
CA TYR A 252 2.31 -6.07 -10.89
C TYR A 252 3.05 -5.13 -9.95
N GLY A 253 4.29 -5.50 -9.61
CA GLY A 253 5.19 -4.64 -8.85
C GLY A 253 5.84 -3.58 -9.72
N LEU A 254 6.08 -2.40 -9.16
CA LEU A 254 6.96 -1.38 -9.73
C LEU A 254 7.80 -0.75 -8.61
N GLY A 255 9.12 -0.72 -8.78
CA GLY A 255 9.99 -0.15 -7.76
C GLY A 255 11.47 -0.22 -8.11
N GLY A 256 12.23 0.75 -7.60
CA GLY A 256 13.66 0.92 -7.84
C GLY A 256 14.55 0.44 -6.69
N SER A 257 15.79 0.00 -6.97
CA SER A 257 16.80 -0.31 -5.93
C SER A 257 16.27 -1.38 -4.93
N GLY A 258 16.15 -1.08 -3.64
CA GLY A 258 15.52 -2.00 -2.68
C GLY A 258 14.04 -2.33 -2.99
N GLY A 259 13.35 -1.49 -3.75
CA GLY A 259 12.04 -1.81 -4.32
C GLY A 259 12.08 -2.87 -5.42
N ALA A 260 13.21 -3.02 -6.12
CA ALA A 260 13.43 -4.15 -7.03
C ALA A 260 13.69 -5.44 -6.24
N ILE A 261 14.53 -5.38 -5.20
CA ILE A 261 14.84 -6.51 -4.31
C ILE A 261 13.56 -7.11 -3.71
N GLN A 262 12.66 -6.26 -3.20
CA GLN A 262 11.38 -6.70 -2.67
C GLN A 262 10.61 -7.54 -3.69
N GLN A 263 10.52 -7.11 -4.95
CA GLN A 263 9.77 -7.84 -5.97
C GLN A 263 10.34 -9.24 -6.21
N TYR A 264 11.68 -9.37 -6.30
CA TYR A 264 12.33 -10.67 -6.47
C TYR A 264 12.10 -11.59 -5.27
N ILE A 265 12.31 -11.09 -4.06
CA ILE A 265 12.24 -11.89 -2.84
C ILE A 265 10.80 -12.28 -2.51
N LEU A 266 9.83 -11.38 -2.71
CA LEU A 266 8.41 -11.69 -2.53
C LEU A 266 7.95 -12.74 -3.54
N GLN A 267 8.35 -12.65 -4.81
CA GLN A 267 7.99 -13.67 -5.81
C GLN A 267 8.62 -15.03 -5.48
N GLN A 268 9.87 -15.05 -4.99
CA GLN A 268 10.55 -16.30 -4.63
C GLN A 268 9.94 -16.96 -3.39
N ASN A 269 9.68 -16.18 -2.33
CA ASN A 269 9.35 -16.73 -1.00
C ASN A 269 7.86 -16.65 -0.66
N SER A 270 7.07 -15.88 -1.40
CA SER A 270 5.65 -15.63 -1.12
C SER A 270 4.85 -15.52 -2.44
N PRO A 271 4.79 -16.61 -3.23
CA PRO A 271 4.10 -16.59 -4.52
C PRO A 271 2.62 -16.22 -4.36
N GLY A 272 2.08 -15.50 -5.34
CA GLY A 272 0.68 -15.03 -5.34
C GLY A 272 0.50 -13.57 -4.89
N ILE A 273 1.53 -12.92 -4.31
CA ILE A 273 1.48 -11.48 -4.04
C ILE A 273 1.53 -10.69 -5.36
N LEU A 274 2.47 -11.01 -6.25
CA LEU A 274 2.66 -10.36 -7.55
C LEU A 274 2.52 -11.37 -8.69
N ASP A 275 1.80 -10.98 -9.73
CA ASP A 275 1.68 -11.73 -10.98
C ASP A 275 2.80 -11.36 -11.98
N ALA A 276 3.34 -10.14 -11.87
CA ALA A 276 4.49 -9.68 -12.64
C ALA A 276 5.36 -8.69 -11.82
N ALA A 277 6.63 -8.57 -12.19
CA ALA A 277 7.55 -7.60 -11.59
C ALA A 277 8.10 -6.66 -12.67
N LEU A 278 8.15 -5.36 -12.37
CA LEU A 278 8.83 -4.34 -13.17
C LEU A 278 9.91 -3.68 -12.29
N PRO A 279 11.03 -4.38 -12.04
CA PRO A 279 12.15 -3.85 -11.28
C PRO A 279 12.86 -2.75 -12.09
N VAL A 280 13.09 -1.61 -11.44
CA VAL A 280 13.87 -0.48 -11.98
C VAL A 280 15.19 -0.40 -11.20
N GLN A 281 16.30 0.05 -11.81
CA GLN A 281 17.62 0.06 -11.14
C GLN A 281 17.87 -1.29 -10.44
N SER A 282 17.78 -2.35 -11.26
CA SER A 282 17.61 -3.70 -10.78
C SER A 282 18.77 -4.14 -9.89
N TYR A 283 18.43 -4.88 -8.83
CA TYR A 283 19.37 -5.47 -7.88
C TYR A 283 19.09 -6.98 -7.80
N PRO A 284 19.39 -7.74 -8.87
CA PRO A 284 18.95 -9.13 -9.00
C PRO A 284 19.66 -10.08 -8.02
N ASP A 285 20.87 -9.72 -7.57
CA ASP A 285 21.60 -10.43 -6.52
C ASP A 285 22.40 -9.44 -5.66
N MET A 286 22.43 -9.66 -4.35
CA MET A 286 23.13 -8.75 -3.43
C MET A 286 24.65 -8.87 -3.53
N VAL A 287 25.17 -10.06 -3.84
CA VAL A 287 26.59 -10.38 -3.72
C VAL A 287 27.40 -9.64 -4.77
N THR A 288 27.01 -9.71 -6.04
CA THR A 288 27.74 -9.03 -7.13
C THR A 288 27.50 -7.53 -7.10
N GLN A 289 26.30 -7.08 -6.70
CA GLN A 289 25.98 -5.65 -6.69
C GLN A 289 26.69 -4.89 -5.56
N THR A 290 26.95 -5.53 -4.41
CA THR A 290 27.68 -4.89 -3.30
C THR A 290 29.14 -4.58 -3.68
N ILE A 291 29.74 -5.34 -4.60
CA ILE A 291 31.12 -5.10 -5.08
C ILE A 291 31.22 -3.70 -5.69
N HIS A 292 30.36 -3.39 -6.66
CA HIS A 292 30.38 -2.09 -7.32
C HIS A 292 30.13 -0.93 -6.36
N VAL A 293 29.22 -1.10 -5.39
CA VAL A 293 28.95 -0.08 -4.37
C VAL A 293 30.17 0.13 -3.45
N GLY A 294 30.84 -0.95 -3.05
CA GLY A 294 32.06 -0.87 -2.24
C GLY A 294 33.23 -0.22 -2.98
N ASP A 295 33.35 -0.47 -4.29
CA ASP A 295 34.40 0.10 -5.12
C ASP A 295 34.19 1.60 -5.40
N CYS A 296 32.94 2.11 -5.38
CA CYS A 296 32.65 3.52 -5.67
C CYS A 296 33.48 4.48 -4.81
N GLU A 297 33.45 4.35 -3.48
CA GLU A 297 34.17 5.24 -2.57
C GLU A 297 35.69 5.12 -2.73
N LEU A 298 36.19 3.92 -3.03
CA LEU A 298 37.62 3.67 -3.27
C LEU A 298 38.08 4.31 -4.59
N LEU A 299 37.26 4.20 -5.63
CA LEU A 299 37.52 4.80 -6.93
C LEU A 299 37.41 6.33 -6.86
N GLU A 300 36.39 6.88 -6.20
CA GLU A 300 36.27 8.32 -5.96
C GLU A 300 37.48 8.85 -5.19
N HIS A 301 37.89 8.19 -4.10
CA HIS A 301 39.10 8.58 -3.37
C HIS A 301 40.36 8.52 -4.24
N TYR A 302 40.50 7.49 -5.07
CA TYR A 302 41.63 7.38 -5.97
C TYR A 302 41.66 8.54 -6.98
N LEU A 303 40.54 8.81 -7.66
CA LEU A 303 40.45 9.81 -8.71
C LEU A 303 40.55 11.24 -8.16
N ASP A 304 39.83 11.55 -7.08
CA ASP A 304 39.68 12.91 -6.56
C ASP A 304 40.77 13.31 -5.56
N ALA A 305 41.41 12.35 -4.90
CA ALA A 305 42.44 12.63 -3.89
C ALA A 305 43.82 12.08 -4.27
N THR A 306 43.92 10.79 -4.60
CA THR A 306 45.21 10.11 -4.79
C THR A 306 45.89 10.53 -6.09
N ASP A 307 45.16 10.52 -7.20
CA ASP A 307 45.66 10.82 -8.54
C ASP A 307 44.90 12.01 -9.15
N ARG A 308 44.54 12.96 -8.29
CA ARG A 308 43.79 14.20 -8.57
C ARG A 308 44.44 15.14 -9.61
N THR A 309 45.71 14.92 -9.94
CA THR A 309 46.45 15.72 -10.92
C THR A 309 46.49 15.07 -12.30
N ASN A 310 45.87 13.90 -12.47
CA ASN A 310 45.83 13.21 -13.74
C ASN A 310 44.88 13.93 -14.70
N PRO A 311 45.36 14.39 -15.86
CA PRO A 311 44.55 15.20 -16.77
C PRO A 311 43.46 14.41 -17.54
N LYS A 312 43.32 13.10 -17.29
CA LYS A 312 42.34 12.24 -17.98
C LYS A 312 40.96 12.20 -17.33
N TRP A 313 40.86 12.53 -16.04
CA TRP A 313 39.61 12.69 -15.32
C TRP A 313 39.50 14.08 -14.72
#